data_AF-A0A9D7SEU3-F1
#
_entry.id   AF-A0A9D7SEU3-F1
#
_cell.length_a   1.000
_cell.length_b   1.000
_cell.length_c   1.000
_cell.angle_alpha   90.00
_cell.angle_beta   90.00
_cell.angle_gamma   90.00
#
_symmetry.space_group_name_H-M   'P 1'
#
loop_
_entity.id
_entity.type
_entity.pdbx_description
1 polymer ?
#
loop_
_entity_poly.entity_id
_entity_poly.type
_entity_poly.pdbx_seq_one_letter_code
_entity_poly.pdbx_strand_id
1 'polypeptide(L)'
;MRTTMLIAAAALILAVPAQAKMPWVKKSQELGFADVKDCKACHVGMAKKGGELSERGKFLEDMKGKKKAAEVDLAWLKEYKGK
;
A
#
# COMPACT_ATOMS: atom_id res chain seq x y z
N MET A 1 -47.80 -18.76 -18.55
CA MET A 1 -46.60 -19.62 -18.47
C MET A 1 -45.39 -18.73 -18.76
N ARG A 2 -44.86 -17.99 -17.78
CA ARG A 2 -43.74 -18.36 -16.89
C ARG A 2 -42.50 -18.82 -17.68
N THR A 3 -41.93 -17.91 -18.45
CA THR A 3 -40.57 -18.02 -18.98
C THR A 3 -39.57 -17.99 -17.82
N THR A 4 -38.74 -19.02 -17.83
CA THR A 4 -37.80 -19.48 -16.83
C THR A 4 -36.62 -18.51 -16.65
N MET A 5 -36.51 -18.00 -15.42
CA MET A 5 -35.29 -17.89 -14.60
C MET A 5 -34.02 -17.37 -15.31
N LEU A 6 -33.86 -16.04 -15.32
CA LEU A 6 -32.60 -15.36 -15.61
C LEU A 6 -31.63 -15.48 -14.41
N ILE A 7 -30.55 -16.22 -14.63
CA ILE A 7 -29.16 -16.01 -14.16
C ILE A 7 -29.02 -15.17 -12.88
N ALA A 8 -28.96 -15.85 -11.73
CA ALA A 8 -28.51 -15.28 -10.46
C ALA A 8 -27.19 -15.94 -10.05
N ALA A 9 -26.05 -15.35 -10.42
CA ALA A 9 -24.75 -15.63 -9.81
C ALA A 9 -23.72 -14.55 -10.22
N ALA A 10 -24.05 -13.27 -10.01
CA ALA A 10 -23.07 -12.20 -10.04
C ALA A 10 -22.83 -11.73 -8.60
N ALA A 11 -21.57 -11.46 -8.30
CA ALA A 11 -21.07 -10.81 -7.09
C ALA A 11 -20.75 -11.70 -5.87
N LEU A 12 -19.85 -12.67 -6.03
CA LEU A 12 -18.85 -12.91 -4.98
C LEU A 12 -17.87 -11.73 -5.01
N ILE A 13 -18.27 -10.62 -4.38
CA ILE A 13 -17.35 -9.54 -4.05
C ILE A 13 -16.37 -10.15 -3.06
N LEU A 14 -15.14 -10.37 -3.54
CA LEU A 14 -13.99 -10.71 -2.72
C LEU A 14 -13.89 -9.66 -1.62
N ALA A 15 -14.39 -9.98 -0.43
CA ALA A 15 -14.07 -9.27 0.79
C ALA A 15 -12.59 -9.56 1.08
N VAL A 16 -11.70 -8.87 0.36
CA VAL A 16 -10.28 -8.82 0.72
C VAL A 16 -10.28 -8.15 2.10
N PRO A 17 -9.90 -8.87 3.16
CA PRO A 17 -9.96 -8.29 4.48
C PRO A 17 -8.94 -7.14 4.46
N ALA A 18 -9.42 -5.94 4.78
CA ALA A 18 -8.58 -4.80 5.07
C ALA A 18 -7.82 -5.09 6.38
N GLN A 19 -6.87 -6.03 6.33
CA GLN A 19 -5.94 -6.33 7.41
C GLN A 19 -4.93 -5.20 7.46
N ALA A 20 -5.41 -4.15 8.12
CA ALA A 20 -4.70 -2.95 8.48
C ALA A 20 -3.38 -3.29 9.22
N LYS A 21 -2.35 -2.51 8.88
CA LYS A 21 -1.10 -2.26 9.62
C LYS A 21 0.09 -3.22 9.50
N MET A 22 -0.02 -4.41 8.91
CA MET A 22 1.12 -5.34 8.74
C MET A 22 1.58 -5.72 7.31
N PRO A 23 1.00 -5.24 6.19
CA PRO A 23 1.57 -5.54 4.86
C PRO A 23 2.87 -4.80 4.57
N TRP A 24 2.97 -3.52 4.94
CA TRP A 24 4.06 -2.66 4.47
C TRP A 24 5.39 -2.93 5.14
N VAL A 25 5.41 -3.06 6.47
CA VAL A 25 6.61 -3.40 7.24
C VAL A 25 7.15 -4.77 6.83
N LYS A 26 6.27 -5.76 6.70
CA LYS A 26 6.68 -7.10 6.26
C LYS A 26 7.18 -7.09 4.82
N LYS A 27 6.44 -6.46 3.89
CA LYS A 27 6.83 -6.36 2.48
C LYS A 27 8.14 -5.60 2.30
N SER A 28 8.40 -4.55 3.08
CA SER A 28 9.69 -3.84 3.02
C SER A 28 10.82 -4.73 3.52
N GLN A 29 10.62 -5.50 4.58
CA GLN A 29 11.62 -6.44 5.09
C GLN A 29 11.89 -7.58 4.08
N GLU A 30 10.86 -8.13 3.44
CA GLU A 30 10.98 -9.13 2.37
C GLU A 30 11.75 -8.60 1.15
N LEU A 31 11.73 -7.28 0.93
CA LEU A 31 12.51 -6.59 -0.11
C LEU A 31 13.94 -6.23 0.35
N GLY A 32 14.32 -6.55 1.58
CA GLY A 32 15.65 -6.31 2.15
C GLY A 32 15.76 -5.07 3.04
N PHE A 33 14.69 -4.32 3.27
CA PHE A 33 14.68 -3.10 4.10
C PHE A 33 14.36 -3.44 5.57
N ALA A 34 15.32 -4.04 6.26
CA ALA A 34 15.19 -4.48 7.65
C ALA A 34 15.05 -3.33 8.67
N ASP A 35 15.40 -2.11 8.27
CA ASP A 35 15.29 -0.89 9.07
C ASP A 35 13.86 -0.35 9.15
N VAL A 36 12.98 -0.76 8.22
CA VAL A 36 11.55 -0.48 8.30
C VAL A 36 10.94 -1.43 9.32
N LYS A 37 10.79 -0.94 10.57
CA LYS A 37 10.25 -1.72 11.70
C LYS A 37 8.83 -1.33 12.09
N ASP A 38 8.45 -0.10 11.81
CA ASP A 38 7.15 0.45 12.15
C ASP A 38 6.76 1.57 11.19
N CYS A 39 5.58 2.16 11.41
CA CYS A 39 5.06 3.23 10.59
C CYS A 39 5.95 4.50 10.59
N LYS A 40 6.77 4.72 11.62
CA LYS A 40 7.62 5.91 11.76
C LYS A 40 8.77 5.93 10.76
N ALA A 41 9.09 4.79 10.15
CA ALA A 41 10.06 4.72 9.06
C ALA A 41 9.65 5.58 7.85
N CYS A 42 8.35 5.70 7.59
CA CYS A 42 7.81 6.47 6.45
C CYS A 42 6.92 7.65 6.86
N HIS A 43 6.38 7.66 8.08
CA HIS A 43 5.52 8.72 8.59
C HIS A 43 6.19 9.49 9.72
N VAL A 44 5.96 10.80 9.77
CA VAL A 44 6.29 11.59 10.97
C VAL A 44 5.13 11.45 11.95
N GLY A 45 5.39 10.80 13.08
CA GLY A 45 4.38 10.57 14.11
C GLY A 45 3.41 9.43 13.79
N MET A 46 2.12 9.62 14.08
CA MET A 46 1.11 8.59 13.81
C MET A 46 0.73 8.57 12.32
N ALA A 47 0.81 7.40 11.71
CA ALA A 47 0.34 7.17 10.34
C ALA A 47 -1.17 7.38 10.26
N LYS A 48 -1.56 8.49 9.62
CA LYS A 48 -2.94 8.83 9.26
C LYS A 48 -2.97 9.28 7.80
N LYS A 49 -4.13 9.15 7.14
CA LYS A 49 -4.32 9.65 5.78
C LYS A 49 -4.07 11.17 5.75
N GLY A 50 -3.18 11.63 4.89
CA GLY A 50 -2.74 13.03 4.85
C GLY A 50 -1.85 13.47 6.03
N GLY A 51 -1.34 12.53 6.83
CA GLY A 51 -0.33 12.81 7.84
C GLY A 51 1.02 13.15 7.22
N GLU A 52 1.88 13.80 8.00
CA GLU A 52 3.21 14.17 7.53
C GLU A 52 4.06 12.93 7.25
N LEU A 53 4.82 12.99 6.15
CA LEU A 53 5.70 11.92 5.69
C LEU A 53 7.15 12.27 5.99
N SER A 54 7.94 11.27 6.37
CA SER A 54 9.40 11.39 6.42
C SER A 54 9.96 11.59 5.01
N GLU A 55 11.25 11.90 4.87
CA GLU A 55 11.90 12.00 3.56
C GLU A 55 11.70 10.73 2.72
N ARG A 56 11.81 9.57 3.37
CA ARG A 56 11.54 8.25 2.77
C ARG A 56 10.09 8.09 2.30
N GLY A 57 9.12 8.52 3.11
CA GLY A 57 7.71 8.48 2.74
C GLY A 57 7.38 9.43 1.59
N LYS A 58 7.95 10.64 1.60
CA LYS A 58 7.80 11.63 0.51
C LYS A 58 8.39 11.11 -0.79
N PHE A 59 9.58 10.50 -0.74
CA PHE A 59 10.19 9.87 -1.90
C PHE A 59 9.26 8.83 -2.55
N LEU A 60 8.58 8.01 -1.75
CA LEU A 60 7.65 7.00 -2.22
C LEU A 60 6.39 7.59 -2.89
N GLU A 61 5.83 8.66 -2.31
CA GLU A 61 4.72 9.40 -2.93
C GLU A 61 5.15 10.11 -4.22
N ASP A 62 6.35 10.69 -4.25
CA ASP A 62 6.91 11.30 -5.46
C ASP A 62 7.10 10.27 -6.57
N MET A 63 7.58 9.07 -6.23
CA MET A 63 7.73 7.97 -7.18
C MET A 63 6.39 7.48 -7.70
N LYS A 64 5.35 7.43 -6.84
CA LYS A 64 3.98 7.15 -7.26
C LYS A 64 3.51 8.16 -8.30
N GLY A 65 3.71 9.45 -8.04
CA GLY A 65 3.37 10.53 -8.96
C GLY A 65 4.14 10.43 -10.29
N LYS A 66 5.47 10.27 -10.22
CA LYS A 66 6.36 10.14 -11.39
C LYS A 66 6.01 8.95 -12.26
N LYS A 67 5.71 7.80 -11.65
CA LYS A 67 5.33 6.57 -12.35
C LYS A 67 3.83 6.48 -12.66
N LYS A 68 3.04 7.49 -12.26
CA LYS A 68 1.57 7.55 -12.40
C LYS A 68 0.88 6.27 -11.90
N ALA A 69 1.40 5.72 -10.80
CA ALA A 69 0.91 4.47 -10.23
C ALA A 69 -0.34 4.70 -9.35
N ALA A 70 -1.26 3.74 -9.35
CA ALA A 70 -2.45 3.80 -8.51
C ALA A 70 -2.10 3.70 -7.01
N GLU A 71 -1.05 2.93 -6.69
CA GLU A 71 -0.56 2.69 -5.33
C GLU A 71 0.95 2.89 -5.25
N VAL A 72 1.45 3.14 -4.05
CA VAL A 72 2.89 3.19 -3.79
C VAL A 72 3.45 1.77 -3.88
N ASP A 73 4.64 1.61 -4.48
CA ASP A 73 5.39 0.36 -4.46
C ASP A 73 6.67 0.48 -3.64
N LEU A 74 6.81 -0.39 -2.63
CA LEU A 74 7.98 -0.46 -1.77
C LEU A 74 9.26 -0.87 -2.51
N ALA A 75 9.15 -1.49 -3.69
CA ALA A 75 10.33 -1.82 -4.49
C ALA A 75 11.11 -0.57 -4.90
N TRP A 76 10.47 0.61 -4.96
CA TRP A 76 11.13 1.87 -5.28
C TRP A 76 12.10 2.34 -4.20
N LEU A 77 12.01 1.83 -2.97
CA LEU A 77 12.99 2.12 -1.92
C LEU A 77 14.42 1.73 -2.33
N LYS A 78 14.60 0.85 -3.33
CA LYS A 78 15.93 0.54 -3.90
C LYS A 78 16.59 1.75 -4.57
N GLU A 79 15.78 2.71 -5.02
CA GLU A 79 16.23 3.96 -5.65
C GLU A 79 16.37 5.10 -4.62
N TYR A 80 15.91 4.91 -3.38
CA TYR A 80 16.03 5.90 -2.31
C TYR A 80 17.47 5.97 -1.79
N LYS A 81 18.10 7.14 -1.91
CA LYS A 81 19.49 7.40 -1.46
C LYS A 81 19.58 8.14 -0.12
N GLY A 82 18.44 8.51 0.46
CA GLY A 82 18.40 9.14 1.78
C GLY A 82 18.65 8.11 2.88
N LYS A 83 18.88 8.59 4.11
CA LYS A 83 18.95 7.74 5.31
C LYS A 83 17.55 7.51 5.87
#